data_AF-A0A7C3Q7P7-F1
#
_entry.id   AF-A0A7C3Q7P7-F1
#
_cell.length_a   1.000
_cell.length_b   1.000
_cell.length_c   1.000
_cell.angle_alpha   90.00
_cell.angle_beta   90.00
_cell.angle_gamma   90.00
#
_symmetry.space_group_name_H-M   'P 1'
#
loop_
_entity.id
_entity.type
_entity.pdbx_description
1 polymer ?
#
loop_
_entity_poly.entity_id
_entity_poly.type
_entity_poly.pdbx_seq_one_letter_code
_entity_poly.pdbx_strand_id
1 'polypeptide(L)'
;MTAALNINPSLQNKVRKNIYKSALASLYEKKKIWNALNEERLLRQREKELEKERLRHKKIYAIYGKKYYKLVGDYGDYYVLEDALKNIPSAQFVIQVNRYSFSGMRKSRAILKIDKSTNKIFLSEDTLRVYFKPYQIESIKLKTSNT
;
A
#
# COMPACT_ATOMS: atom_id res chain seq x y z
N MET A 1 -56.43 -23.10 36.88
CA MET A 1 -55.65 -22.53 37.99
C MET A 1 -54.27 -22.15 37.45
N THR A 2 -54.04 -20.87 37.18
CA THR A 2 -52.74 -20.37 36.71
C THR A 2 -51.95 -19.85 37.90
N ALA A 3 -50.93 -20.60 38.32
CA ALA A 3 -50.03 -20.18 39.39
C ALA A 3 -49.20 -18.98 38.90
N ALA A 4 -49.51 -17.78 39.39
CA ALA A 4 -48.66 -16.62 39.20
C ALA A 4 -47.39 -16.81 40.03
N LEU A 5 -46.27 -17.09 39.36
CA LEU A 5 -44.94 -17.13 39.98
C LEU A 5 -44.62 -15.73 40.52
N ASN A 6 -44.74 -15.55 41.83
CA ASN A 6 -44.42 -14.31 42.53
C ASN A 6 -42.89 -14.19 42.66
N ILE A 7 -42.24 -13.76 41.59
CA ILE A 7 -40.78 -13.60 41.54
C ILE A 7 -40.42 -12.34 42.34
N ASN A 8 -39.58 -12.50 43.37
CA ASN A 8 -39.11 -11.42 44.24
C ASN A 8 -38.56 -10.22 43.42
N PRO A 9 -39.02 -8.97 43.65
CA PRO A 9 -38.61 -7.78 42.89
C PRO A 9 -37.09 -7.56 42.84
N SER A 10 -36.38 -7.99 43.89
CA SER A 10 -34.92 -7.92 43.97
C SER A 10 -34.21 -8.85 42.97
N LEU A 11 -34.78 -10.02 42.69
CA LEU A 11 -34.28 -10.97 41.69
C LEU A 11 -34.54 -10.46 40.27
N GLN A 12 -35.72 -9.87 40.01
CA GLN A 12 -36.01 -9.24 38.72
C GLN A 12 -35.04 -8.09 38.40
N ASN A 13 -34.70 -7.26 39.39
CA ASN A 13 -33.72 -6.17 39.22
C ASN A 13 -32.29 -6.67 38.96
N LYS A 14 -31.86 -7.75 39.60
CA LYS A 14 -30.55 -8.38 39.34
C LYS A 14 -30.46 -8.96 37.92
N VAL A 15 -31.52 -9.65 37.46
CA VAL A 15 -31.59 -10.21 36.10
C VAL A 15 -31.53 -9.10 35.05
N ARG A 16 -32.31 -8.02 35.22
CA ARG A 16 -32.28 -6.86 34.32
C ARG A 16 -30.89 -6.20 34.24
N LYS A 17 -30.22 -6.00 35.38
CA LYS A 17 -28.85 -5.44 35.41
C LYS A 17 -27.85 -6.31 34.66
N ASN A 18 -27.93 -7.64 34.78
CA ASN A 18 -27.06 -8.55 34.05
C ASN A 18 -27.32 -8.53 32.54
N ILE A 19 -28.59 -8.48 32.10
CA ILE A 19 -28.96 -8.34 30.68
C ILE A 19 -28.41 -7.04 30.10
N TYR A 20 -28.53 -5.93 30.83
CA TYR A 20 -27.97 -4.65 30.40
C TYR A 20 -26.44 -4.70 30.28
N LYS A 21 -25.77 -5.32 31.26
CA LYS A 21 -24.31 -5.44 31.25
C LYS A 21 -23.81 -6.31 30.09
N SER A 22 -24.47 -7.43 29.80
CA SER A 22 -24.11 -8.29 28.67
C SER A 22 -24.39 -7.63 27.32
N ALA A 23 -25.53 -6.92 27.19
CA ALA A 23 -25.85 -6.14 26.00
C ALA A 23 -24.82 -5.02 25.76
N LEU A 24 -24.41 -4.30 26.81
CA LEU A 24 -23.41 -3.24 26.72
C LEU A 24 -22.03 -3.79 26.31
N ALA A 25 -21.61 -4.93 26.89
CA ALA A 25 -20.38 -5.61 26.52
C ALA A 25 -20.40 -6.04 25.04
N SER A 26 -21.52 -6.63 24.59
CA SER A 26 -21.71 -7.01 23.18
C SER A 26 -21.67 -5.79 22.24
N LEU A 27 -22.25 -4.65 22.63
CA LEU A 27 -22.18 -3.41 21.85
C LEU A 27 -20.75 -2.88 21.74
N TYR A 28 -19.98 -2.96 22.83
CA TYR A 28 -18.58 -2.55 22.83
C TYR A 28 -17.72 -3.43 21.92
N GLU A 29 -17.92 -4.76 21.98
CA GLU A 29 -17.24 -5.71 21.08
C GLU A 29 -17.60 -5.46 19.62
N LYS A 30 -18.89 -5.27 19.31
CA LYS A 30 -19.36 -4.92 17.96
C LYS A 30 -18.71 -3.64 17.47
N LYS A 31 -18.65 -2.60 18.31
CA LYS A 31 -17.99 -1.32 17.96
C LYS A 31 -16.49 -1.52 17.70
N LYS A 32 -15.81 -2.32 18.53
CA LYS A 32 -14.39 -2.64 18.34
C LYS A 32 -14.14 -3.35 17.01
N ILE A 33 -14.93 -4.37 16.70
CA ILE A 33 -14.85 -5.11 15.42
C ILE A 33 -15.14 -4.18 14.25
N TRP A 34 -16.20 -3.37 14.35
CA TRP A 34 -16.56 -2.40 13.31
C TRP A 34 -15.46 -1.39 13.03
N ASN A 35 -14.84 -0.85 14.08
CA ASN A 35 -13.74 0.09 13.94
C ASN A 35 -12.53 -0.57 13.26
N ALA A 36 -12.14 -1.78 13.68
CA ALA A 36 -11.04 -2.51 13.07
C ALA A 36 -11.27 -2.77 11.57
N LEU A 37 -12.49 -3.21 11.20
CA LEU A 37 -12.85 -3.42 9.79
C LEU A 37 -12.84 -2.11 8.99
N ASN A 38 -13.29 -1.01 9.58
CA ASN A 38 -13.30 0.29 8.92
C ASN A 38 -11.88 0.85 8.74
N GLU A 39 -11.01 0.70 9.73
CA GLU A 39 -9.59 1.05 9.63
C GLU A 39 -8.90 0.26 8.51
N GLU A 40 -9.15 -1.05 8.45
CA GLU A 40 -8.61 -1.91 7.40
C GLU A 40 -9.11 -1.50 6.01
N ARG A 41 -10.39 -1.15 5.89
CA ARG A 41 -10.98 -0.63 4.65
C ARG A 41 -10.31 0.68 4.21
N LEU A 42 -10.13 1.62 5.14
CA LEU A 42 -9.51 2.92 4.87
C LEU A 42 -8.04 2.76 4.45
N LEU A 43 -7.30 1.84 5.08
CA LEU A 43 -5.93 1.51 4.70
C LEU A 43 -5.87 0.97 3.27
N ARG A 44 -6.72 -0.01 2.92
CA ARG A 44 -6.78 -0.56 1.56
C ARG A 44 -7.16 0.47 0.50
N GLN A 45 -8.04 1.42 0.83
CA GLN A 45 -8.39 2.52 -0.07
C GLN A 45 -7.18 3.44 -0.30
N ARG A 46 -6.52 3.87 0.77
CA ARG A 46 -5.33 4.72 0.70
C ARG A 46 -4.19 4.06 -0.10
N GLU A 47 -3.93 2.77 0.13
CA GLU A 47 -2.90 2.03 -0.63
C GLU A 47 -3.19 2.05 -2.14
N LYS A 48 -4.44 1.83 -2.55
CA LYS A 48 -4.85 1.88 -3.96
C LYS A 48 -4.73 3.28 -4.57
N GLU A 49 -5.03 4.33 -3.81
CA GLU A 49 -4.89 5.72 -4.27
C GLU A 49 -3.42 6.07 -4.48
N LEU A 50 -2.56 5.75 -3.51
CA LEU A 50 -1.11 5.97 -3.61
C LEU A 50 -0.48 5.22 -4.80
N GLU A 51 -0.92 3.99 -5.05
CA GLU A 51 -0.48 3.22 -6.21
C GLU A 51 -0.83 3.90 -7.53
N LYS A 52 -2.07 4.39 -7.67
CA LYS A 52 -2.51 5.14 -8.85
C LYS A 52 -1.69 6.41 -9.01
N GLU A 53 -1.51 7.18 -7.95
CA GLU A 53 -0.73 8.43 -7.97
C GLU A 53 0.73 8.20 -8.35
N ARG A 54 1.33 7.09 -7.92
CA ARG A 54 2.74 6.75 -8.19
C ARG A 54 3.05 6.76 -9.69
N LEU A 55 2.17 6.16 -10.47
CA LEU A 55 2.35 5.96 -11.91
C LEU A 55 1.66 7.04 -12.74
N ARG A 56 0.84 7.89 -12.12
CA ARG A 56 0.14 9.00 -12.79
C ARG A 56 1.14 10.08 -13.22
N HIS A 57 0.92 10.61 -14.42
CA HIS A 57 1.74 11.66 -15.04
C HIS A 57 3.25 11.33 -15.13
N LYS A 58 3.58 10.04 -15.16
CA LYS A 58 4.95 9.56 -15.34
C LYS A 58 5.25 9.34 -16.81
N LYS A 59 6.49 9.62 -17.19
CA LYS A 59 6.95 9.48 -18.57
C LYS A 59 7.18 8.00 -18.88
N ILE A 60 6.59 7.53 -19.98
CA ILE A 60 6.75 6.16 -20.47
C ILE A 60 7.67 6.19 -21.70
N TYR A 61 8.70 5.35 -21.67
CA TYR A 61 9.65 5.18 -22.76
C TYR A 61 9.32 3.92 -23.55
N ALA A 62 9.21 4.04 -24.87
CA ALA A 62 9.07 2.91 -25.77
C ALA A 62 10.47 2.53 -26.31
N ILE A 63 10.99 1.38 -25.90
CA ILE A 63 12.32 0.89 -26.28
C ILE A 63 12.16 -0.55 -26.76
N TYR A 64 12.55 -0.83 -28.01
CA TYR A 64 12.37 -2.14 -28.66
C TYR A 64 10.94 -2.71 -28.53
N GLY A 65 9.92 -1.86 -28.71
CA GLY A 65 8.51 -2.26 -28.61
C GLY A 65 8.00 -2.51 -27.18
N LYS A 66 8.84 -2.33 -26.15
CA LYS A 66 8.44 -2.47 -24.74
C LYS A 66 8.36 -1.12 -24.05
N LYS A 67 7.46 -1.03 -23.07
CA LYS A 67 7.22 0.19 -22.28
C LYS A 67 8.01 0.16 -20.98
N TYR A 68 8.71 1.25 -20.70
CA TYR A 68 9.55 1.42 -19.53
C TYR A 68 9.24 2.70 -18.78
N TYR A 69 9.33 2.64 -17.45
CA TYR A 69 9.51 3.81 -16.60
C TYR A 69 11.00 4.04 -16.36
N LYS A 70 11.39 5.31 -16.32
CA LYS A 70 12.75 5.71 -15.93
C LYS A 70 12.77 6.08 -14.45
N LEU A 71 13.54 5.33 -13.67
CA LEU A 71 13.91 5.64 -12.30
C LEU A 71 15.14 6.53 -12.33
N VAL A 72 15.02 7.71 -11.74
CA VAL A 72 16.07 8.72 -11.63
C VAL A 72 16.49 8.78 -10.16
N GLY A 73 17.80 8.76 -9.94
CA GLY A 73 18.39 8.87 -8.61
C GLY A 73 19.87 9.23 -8.71
N ASP A 74 20.48 9.53 -7.57
CA ASP A 74 21.84 10.10 -7.51
C ASP A 74 22.92 9.13 -8.02
N TYR A 75 22.62 7.83 -8.06
CA TYR A 75 23.58 6.77 -8.40
C TYR A 75 23.44 6.24 -9.83
N GLY A 76 22.61 6.91 -10.64
CA GLY A 76 22.41 6.62 -12.05
C GLY A 76 20.97 6.25 -12.37
N ASP A 77 20.65 6.28 -13.65
CA ASP A 77 19.29 6.07 -14.10
C ASP A 77 19.02 4.63 -14.50
N TYR A 78 17.85 4.13 -14.12
CA TYR A 78 17.40 2.78 -14.43
C TYR A 78 16.09 2.80 -15.22
N TYR A 79 15.93 1.84 -16.11
CA TYR A 79 14.72 1.61 -16.87
C TYR A 79 14.08 0.31 -16.43
N VAL A 80 12.83 0.40 -16.00
CA VAL A 80 12.06 -0.71 -15.45
C VAL A 80 10.81 -0.91 -16.31
N LEU A 81 10.48 -2.16 -16.61
CA LEU A 81 9.28 -2.48 -17.38
C LEU A 81 8.03 -1.96 -16.67
N GLU A 82 7.09 -1.42 -17.44
CA GLU A 82 5.82 -0.91 -16.93
C GLU A 82 5.08 -1.96 -16.08
N ASP A 83 5.01 -3.20 -16.58
CA ASP A 83 4.27 -4.29 -15.93
C ASP A 83 4.88 -4.69 -14.59
N ALA A 84 6.21 -4.55 -14.44
CA ALA A 84 6.91 -4.89 -13.20
C ALA A 84 6.61 -3.88 -12.08
N LEU A 85 6.20 -2.65 -12.41
CA LEU A 85 5.82 -1.62 -11.44
C LEU A 85 4.31 -1.56 -11.16
N LYS A 86 3.48 -2.25 -11.95
CA LYS A 86 2.03 -2.35 -11.69
C LYS A 86 1.70 -3.39 -10.63
N ASN A 87 2.46 -4.48 -10.55
CA ASN A 87 2.18 -5.59 -9.63
C ASN A 87 3.20 -5.65 -8.50
N ILE A 88 3.31 -4.58 -7.73
CA ILE A 88 4.36 -4.47 -6.71
C ILE A 88 3.91 -5.18 -5.43
N PRO A 89 4.65 -6.21 -4.97
CA PRO A 89 4.37 -6.82 -3.68
C PRO A 89 4.61 -5.81 -2.55
N SER A 90 3.95 -6.04 -1.42
CA SER A 90 4.13 -5.25 -0.19
C SER A 90 5.54 -5.35 0.40
N ALA A 91 6.31 -6.36 0.01
CA ALA A 91 7.66 -6.63 0.46
C ALA A 91 8.71 -6.21 -0.60
N GLN A 92 9.98 -6.27 -0.21
CA GLN A 92 11.09 -6.15 -1.15
C GLN A 92 11.06 -7.32 -2.15
N PHE A 93 11.37 -7.04 -3.41
CA PHE A 93 11.36 -8.06 -4.46
C PHE A 93 12.48 -7.83 -5.48
N VAL A 94 12.94 -8.93 -6.08
CA VAL A 94 13.96 -8.87 -7.13
C VAL A 94 13.30 -8.46 -8.43
N ILE A 95 13.83 -7.41 -9.05
CA ILE A 95 13.36 -6.87 -10.32
C ILE A 95 14.51 -6.79 -11.31
N GLN A 96 14.20 -6.92 -12.60
CA GLN A 96 15.15 -6.63 -13.65
C GLN A 96 15.14 -5.13 -13.95
N VAL A 97 16.30 -4.50 -13.81
CA VAL A 97 16.53 -3.11 -14.20
C VAL A 97 17.47 -3.04 -15.40
N ASN A 98 17.27 -2.05 -16.25
CA ASN A 98 18.09 -1.86 -17.44
C ASN A 98 18.77 -0.50 -17.36
N ARG A 99 20.07 -0.46 -17.63
CA ARG A 99 20.82 0.80 -17.74
C ARG A 99 21.09 1.08 -19.20
N TYR A 100 20.75 2.28 -19.66
CA TYR A 100 21.03 2.69 -21.02
C TYR A 100 22.48 3.18 -21.11
N SER A 101 23.23 2.65 -22.07
CA SER A 101 24.63 2.99 -22.33
C SER A 101 24.85 3.15 -23.83
N PHE A 102 25.99 3.69 -24.25
CA PHE A 102 26.34 3.80 -25.67
C PHE A 102 26.29 2.43 -26.40
N SER A 103 26.65 1.35 -25.70
CA SER A 103 26.58 -0.02 -26.20
C SER A 103 25.16 -0.64 -26.17
N GLY A 104 24.12 0.15 -25.87
CA GLY A 104 22.74 -0.29 -25.73
C GLY A 104 22.30 -0.54 -24.28
N MET A 105 21.22 -1.30 -24.10
CA MET A 105 20.64 -1.60 -22.79
C MET A 105 21.35 -2.76 -22.10
N ARG A 106 21.99 -2.47 -20.96
CA ARG A 106 22.54 -3.50 -20.07
C ARG A 106 21.50 -3.91 -19.03
N LYS A 107 21.24 -5.21 -18.94
CA LYS A 107 20.28 -5.80 -17.99
C LYS A 107 21.01 -6.17 -16.70
N SER A 108 20.40 -5.90 -15.56
CA SER A 108 20.89 -6.35 -14.25
C SER A 108 19.70 -6.68 -13.34
N ARG A 109 19.98 -7.40 -12.26
CA ARG A 109 18.99 -7.67 -11.20
C ARG A 109 19.25 -6.72 -10.05
N ALA A 110 18.18 -6.20 -9.48
CA ALA A 110 18.21 -5.33 -8.31
C ALA A 110 17.07 -5.72 -7.37
N ILE A 111 17.18 -5.35 -6.10
CA ILE A 111 16.08 -5.45 -5.14
C ILE A 111 15.37 -4.10 -5.12
N LEU A 112 14.06 -4.12 -5.36
CA LEU A 112 13.20 -2.95 -5.26
C LEU A 112 12.31 -3.07 -4.03
N LYS A 113 12.17 -1.96 -3.32
CA LYS A 113 11.26 -1.79 -2.20
C LYS A 113 10.47 -0.51 -2.40
N ILE A 114 9.17 -0.56 -2.16
CA ILE A 114 8.36 0.64 -2.08
C ILE A 114 7.88 0.81 -0.65
N ASP A 115 8.08 2.01 -0.12
CA ASP A 115 7.48 2.38 1.15
C ASP A 115 5.99 2.68 0.95
N LYS A 116 5.14 1.90 1.61
CA LYS A 116 3.68 2.03 1.57
C LYS A 116 3.19 3.37 2.09
N SER A 117 3.91 3.98 3.03
CA SER A 117 3.49 5.20 3.70
C SER A 117 3.83 6.45 2.87
N THR A 118 5.02 6.48 2.29
CA THR A 118 5.54 7.65 1.56
C THR A 118 5.52 7.51 0.05
N ASN A 119 5.18 6.32 -0.46
CA ASN A 119 5.20 5.99 -1.89
C ASN A 119 6.59 6.10 -2.54
N LYS A 120 7.65 6.19 -1.73
CA LYS A 120 9.04 6.31 -2.19
C LYS A 120 9.54 4.98 -2.70
N ILE A 121 10.23 5.03 -3.83
CA ILE A 121 10.88 3.87 -4.44
C ILE A 121 12.30 3.80 -3.94
N PHE A 122 12.70 2.61 -3.52
CA PHE A 122 14.05 2.31 -3.11
C PHE A 122 14.59 1.15 -3.95
N LEU A 123 15.84 1.26 -4.36
CA LEU A 123 16.52 0.24 -5.15
C LEU A 123 17.88 -0.08 -4.52
N SER A 124 18.21 -1.37 -4.47
CA SER A 124 19.55 -1.89 -4.16
C SER A 124 20.03 -2.73 -5.34
N GLU A 125 21.18 -2.38 -5.91
CA GLU A 125 21.79 -3.15 -7.00
C GLU A 125 22.39 -4.46 -6.50
N ASP A 126 22.90 -4.47 -5.27
CA ASP A 126 23.44 -5.66 -4.64
C ASP A 126 22.29 -6.47 -4.01
N THR A 127 22.21 -7.75 -4.39
CA THR A 127 21.24 -8.71 -3.86
C THR A 127 21.69 -9.37 -2.56
N LEU A 128 22.98 -9.30 -2.22
CA LEU A 128 23.58 -9.91 -1.03
C LEU A 128 23.74 -8.89 0.11
N ARG A 129 24.27 -7.70 -0.20
CA ARG A 129 24.42 -6.60 0.77
C ARG A 129 23.46 -5.47 0.44
N VAL A 130 22.27 -5.55 1.02
CA VAL A 130 21.14 -4.68 0.64
C VAL A 130 21.31 -3.27 1.20
N TYR A 131 21.65 -2.32 0.32
CA TYR A 131 21.70 -0.89 0.64
C TYR A 131 20.69 -0.14 -0.24
N PHE A 132 19.54 0.16 0.34
CA PHE A 132 18.45 0.84 -0.36
C PHE A 132 18.77 2.31 -0.61
N LYS A 133 18.80 2.68 -1.88
CA LYS A 133 18.94 4.07 -2.33
C LYS A 133 17.61 4.58 -2.85
N PRO A 134 17.23 5.84 -2.56
CA PRO A 134 15.97 6.41 -3.03
C PRO A 134 16.02 6.72 -4.52
N TYR A 135 14.90 6.47 -5.21
CA TYR A 135 14.69 6.78 -6.61
C TYR A 135 13.31 7.40 -6.82
N GLN A 136 13.18 8.15 -7.92
CA GLN A 136 11.92 8.73 -8.35
C GLN A 136 11.62 8.35 -9.80
N ILE A 137 10.35 8.15 -10.13
CA ILE A 137 9.95 7.98 -11.53
C ILE A 137 9.92 9.35 -12.20
N GLU A 138 10.59 9.47 -13.34
CA GLU A 138 10.60 10.68 -14.15
C GLU A 138 9.17 11.11 -14.51
N SER A 139 8.82 12.36 -14.15
CA SER A 139 7.55 12.97 -14.51
C SER A 139 7.55 13.50 -15.93
N ILE A 140 6.38 13.55 -16.55
CA ILE A 140 6.19 14.29 -17.81
C ILE A 140 6.48 15.76 -17.51
N LYS A 141 7.45 16.36 -18.20
CA LYS A 141 7.65 17.82 -18.15
C LYS A 141 6.43 18.48 -18.76
N LEU A 142 5.53 19.00 -17.93
CA LEU A 142 4.52 19.93 -18.41
C LEU A 142 5.28 21.15 -18.91
N LYS A 143 5.21 21.43 -20.20
CA LYS A 143 5.68 22.72 -20.73
C LYS A 143 4.83 23.78 -20.05
N THR A 144 5.38 24.49 -19.09
CA THR A 144 4.84 25.80 -18.73
C THR A 144 5.01 26.66 -19.97
N SER A 145 3.91 26.87 -20.68
CA SER A 145 3.76 27.97 -21.62
C SER A 145 3.92 29.24 -20.80
N ASN A 146 5.15 29.75 -20.69
CA ASN A 146 5.36 31.11 -20.24
C ASN A 146 4.81 32.01 -21.34
N THR A 147 3.81 32.79 -20.93
CA THR A 147 3.08 33.83 -21.63
C THR A 147 3.99 34.89 -22.23
#